data_AF-A0A5B1LEJ0-F1
#
_entry.id   AF-A0A5B1LEJ0-F1
#
_cell.length_a   1.000
_cell.length_b   1.000
_cell.length_c   1.000
_cell.angle_alpha   90.00
_cell.angle_beta   90.00
_cell.angle_gamma   90.00
#
_symmetry.space_group_name_H-M   'P 1'
#
loop_
_entity.id
_entity.type
_entity.pdbx_description
1 polymer ?
#
loop_
_entity_poly.entity_id
_entity_poly.type
_entity_poly.pdbx_seq_one_letter_code
_entity_poly.pdbx_strand_id
1 'polypeptide(L)'
;MGFFSKAKEALSGQQGQPGMVHVQGAGPIDPAIMGGPSTRSVAENDPIWEPINGVSLQDYANWAREAQARGVNDEAGLITIAAEGGVSAADAKAALDGWVARMGQSMAVGQQFRKFLGY
;
A
#
# COMPACT_ATOMS: atom_id res chain seq x y z
N MET A 1 6.81 -8.78 -14.34
CA MET A 1 6.06 -8.61 -13.08
C MET A 1 6.01 -7.11 -12.81
N GLY A 2 4.86 -6.45 -13.01
CA GLY A 2 4.77 -4.99 -12.92
C GLY A 2 4.85 -4.49 -11.48
N PHE A 3 5.25 -3.23 -11.30
CA PHE A 3 5.29 -2.57 -9.99
C PHE A 3 3.91 -2.60 -9.31
N PHE A 4 2.87 -2.32 -10.09
CA PHE A 4 1.49 -2.38 -9.64
C PHE A 4 1.02 -3.80 -9.29
N SER A 5 1.63 -4.85 -9.86
CA SER A 5 1.35 -6.23 -9.41
C SER A 5 1.88 -6.45 -8.00
N LYS A 6 3.10 -5.98 -7.70
CA LYS A 6 3.70 -6.07 -6.36
C LYS A 6 2.91 -5.26 -5.34
N ALA A 7 2.50 -4.03 -5.70
CA ALA A 7 1.61 -3.22 -4.88
C ALA A 7 0.24 -3.89 -4.71
N LYS A 8 -0.34 -4.45 -5.78
CA LYS A 8 -1.61 -5.18 -5.71
C LYS A 8 -1.48 -6.42 -4.83
N GLU A 9 -0.41 -7.20 -4.91
CA GLU A 9 -0.15 -8.36 -4.05
C GLU A 9 0.00 -7.94 -2.58
N ALA A 10 0.74 -6.86 -2.31
CA ALA A 10 0.81 -6.27 -0.97
C ALA A 10 -0.58 -5.86 -0.45
N LEU A 11 -1.43 -5.30 -1.32
CA LEU A 11 -2.82 -4.95 -1.02
C LEU A 11 -3.78 -6.14 -1.00
N SER A 12 -3.39 -7.26 -1.59
CA SER A 12 -4.16 -8.51 -1.70
C SER A 12 -3.68 -9.53 -0.67
N GLY A 13 -2.97 -9.09 0.38
CA GLY A 13 -2.47 -9.89 1.50
C GLY A 13 -3.51 -10.67 2.31
N GLN A 14 -4.67 -10.96 1.73
CA GLN A 14 -5.54 -12.07 2.09
C GLN A 14 -6.05 -12.75 0.81
N GLN A 15 -5.36 -13.79 0.39
CA GLN A 15 -5.88 -14.97 -0.30
C GLN A 15 -4.73 -15.96 -0.44
N GLY A 16 -4.39 -16.64 0.65
CA GLY A 16 -3.25 -17.53 0.69
C GLY A 16 -3.04 -18.25 2.02
N GLN A 17 -4.11 -18.74 2.66
CA GLN A 17 -4.02 -19.80 3.66
C GLN A 17 -5.15 -20.81 3.40
N PRO A 18 -4.89 -21.93 2.70
CA PRO A 18 -5.81 -23.06 2.69
C PRO A 18 -5.68 -23.82 4.01
N GLY A 19 -6.66 -23.63 4.90
CA GLY A 19 -6.95 -24.53 6.01
C GLY A 19 -6.82 -23.88 7.39
N MET A 20 -7.95 -23.73 8.09
CA MET A 20 -8.21 -24.30 9.43
C MET A 20 -9.53 -23.75 10.03
N VAL A 21 -10.46 -24.69 10.21
CA VAL A 21 -11.60 -24.78 11.16
C VAL A 21 -12.65 -23.66 11.27
N HIS A 22 -13.83 -23.96 10.70
CA HIS A 22 -15.13 -23.52 11.22
C HIS A 22 -15.31 -24.04 12.66
N VAL A 23 -15.65 -23.16 13.62
CA VAL A 23 -16.33 -23.58 14.85
C VAL A 23 -17.62 -22.79 15.01
N GLN A 24 -18.70 -23.56 15.03
CA GLN A 24 -20.07 -23.16 15.25
C GLN A 24 -20.27 -22.81 16.74
N GLY A 25 -20.71 -21.58 17.03
CA GLY A 25 -21.45 -21.23 18.24
C GLY A 25 -20.66 -20.61 19.41
N ALA A 26 -20.92 -19.33 19.67
CA ALA A 26 -21.20 -18.75 21.01
C ALA A 26 -21.06 -17.21 21.00
N GLY A 27 -22.18 -16.50 21.18
CA GLY A 27 -22.24 -15.09 21.62
C GLY A 27 -21.90 -14.00 20.59
N PRO A 28 -22.46 -12.78 20.72
CA PRO A 28 -21.98 -11.60 19.99
C PRO A 28 -20.64 -11.19 20.60
N ILE A 29 -19.57 -11.84 20.16
CA ILE A 29 -18.20 -11.51 20.56
C ILE A 29 -17.75 -10.31 19.74
N ASP A 30 -17.35 -9.27 20.48
CA ASP A 30 -16.66 -8.09 19.99
C ASP A 30 -15.57 -8.47 18.96
N PRO A 31 -15.63 -7.95 17.72
CA PRO A 31 -14.76 -8.38 16.63
C PRO A 31 -13.28 -7.97 16.80
N ALA A 32 -12.88 -7.36 17.92
CA ALA A 32 -11.49 -6.98 18.16
C ALA A 32 -10.56 -8.14 18.57
N ILE A 33 -11.09 -9.33 18.91
CA ILE A 33 -10.30 -10.42 19.50
C ILE A 33 -10.07 -11.63 18.56
N MET A 34 -10.80 -11.74 17.45
CA MET A 34 -10.73 -12.89 16.54
C MET A 34 -10.16 -12.51 15.17
N GLY A 35 -8.83 -12.46 15.06
CA GLY A 35 -8.05 -12.86 13.88
C GLY A 35 -8.57 -12.56 12.46
N GLY A 36 -9.33 -11.49 12.26
CA GLY A 36 -9.64 -10.93 10.95
C GLY A 36 -8.42 -10.17 10.42
N PRO A 37 -8.32 -9.89 9.10
CA PRO A 37 -7.23 -9.07 8.59
C PRO A 37 -7.21 -7.80 9.42
N SER A 38 -6.06 -7.45 9.99
CA SER A 38 -5.89 -6.29 10.85
C SER A 38 -6.62 -5.08 10.27
N THR A 39 -7.86 -4.85 10.73
CA THR A 39 -8.58 -3.59 10.65
C THR A 39 -8.01 -2.63 11.69
N ARG A 40 -6.75 -2.82 12.10
CA ARG A 40 -5.99 -1.84 12.87
C ARG A 40 -6.08 -0.56 12.09
N SER A 41 -6.98 0.31 12.55
CA SER A 41 -7.09 1.68 12.13
C SER A 41 -5.71 2.25 12.35
N VAL A 42 -4.96 2.41 11.28
CA VAL A 42 -3.69 3.09 11.34
C VAL A 42 -4.01 4.50 11.79
N ALA A 43 -3.50 4.88 12.97
CA ALA A 43 -3.74 6.21 13.51
C ALA A 43 -3.19 7.27 12.55
N GLU A 44 -3.81 8.44 12.48
CA GLU A 44 -3.37 9.52 11.57
C GLU A 44 -1.93 9.99 11.87
N ASN A 45 -1.46 9.82 13.11
CA ASN A 45 -0.10 10.12 13.55
C ASN A 45 0.82 8.90 13.60
N ASP A 46 0.41 7.78 12.99
CA ASP A 46 1.22 6.58 12.98
C ASP A 46 2.48 6.79 12.11
N PRO A 47 3.67 6.32 12.55
CA PRO A 47 4.91 6.44 11.78
C PRO A 47 4.84 5.79 10.39
N ILE A 48 3.85 4.91 10.14
CA ILE A 48 3.59 4.36 8.81
C ILE A 48 3.13 5.42 7.79
N TRP A 49 2.69 6.61 8.22
CA TRP A 49 2.41 7.74 7.33
C TRP A 49 3.61 8.66 7.11
N GLU A 50 4.72 8.46 7.84
CA GLU A 50 5.89 9.33 7.70
C GLU A 50 6.44 9.28 6.27
N PRO A 51 6.83 10.43 5.69
CA PRO A 51 7.42 10.46 4.36
C PRO A 51 8.70 9.63 4.30
N ILE A 52 8.85 8.84 3.24
CA ILE A 52 10.03 8.00 3.03
C ILE A 52 11.00 8.77 2.13
N ASN A 53 12.16 9.16 2.65
CA ASN A 53 13.11 10.06 1.96
C ASN A 53 12.43 11.35 1.43
N GLY A 54 11.51 11.92 2.20
CA GLY A 54 10.76 13.13 1.81
C GLY A 54 9.57 12.86 0.88
N VAL A 55 9.31 11.59 0.52
CA VAL A 55 8.17 11.21 -0.33
C VAL A 55 6.98 10.79 0.52
N SER A 56 5.97 11.66 0.55
CA SER A 56 4.70 11.36 1.21
C SER A 56 3.85 10.38 0.39
N LEU A 57 2.84 9.78 1.02
CA LEU A 57 1.91 8.88 0.32
C LEU A 57 1.19 9.58 -0.84
N GLN A 58 0.92 10.87 -0.70
CA GLN A 58 0.28 11.68 -1.73
C GLN A 58 1.19 11.88 -2.97
N ASP A 59 2.47 12.19 -2.78
CA ASP A 59 3.45 12.28 -3.88
C ASP A 59 3.56 10.94 -4.62
N TYR A 60 3.68 9.86 -3.85
CA TYR A 60 3.70 8.51 -4.41
C TYR A 60 2.42 8.17 -5.20
N ALA A 61 1.25 8.55 -4.69
CA ALA A 61 -0.02 8.38 -5.39
C ALA A 61 -0.10 9.23 -6.67
N ASN A 62 0.45 10.44 -6.65
CA ASN A 62 0.52 11.29 -7.83
C ASN A 62 1.39 10.65 -8.92
N TRP A 63 2.58 10.12 -8.57
CA TRP A 63 3.44 9.42 -9.51
C TRP A 63 2.76 8.18 -10.10
N ALA A 64 2.06 7.41 -9.26
CA ALA A 64 1.30 6.25 -9.72
C ALA A 64 0.14 6.63 -10.66
N ARG A 65 -0.56 7.73 -10.38
CA ARG A 65 -1.62 8.27 -11.24
C ARG A 65 -1.06 8.74 -12.59
N GLU A 66 0.05 9.48 -12.58
CA GLU A 66 0.74 9.90 -13.79
C GLU A 66 1.24 8.71 -14.60
N ALA A 67 1.81 7.71 -13.93
CA ALA A 67 2.26 6.48 -14.55
C ALA A 67 1.09 5.76 -15.24
N GLN A 68 -0.04 5.61 -14.55
CA GLN A 68 -1.26 5.01 -15.11
C GLN A 68 -1.80 5.81 -16.30
N ALA A 69 -1.82 7.14 -16.22
CA ALA A 69 -2.23 8.02 -17.31
C ALA A 69 -1.33 7.88 -18.55
N ARG A 70 -0.03 7.60 -18.34
CA ARG A 70 0.96 7.37 -19.39
C ARG A 70 1.06 5.89 -19.83
N GLY A 71 0.28 4.99 -19.23
CA GLY A 71 0.36 3.53 -19.47
C GLY A 71 1.60 2.86 -18.88
N VAL A 72 2.35 3.57 -18.04
CA VAL A 72 3.56 3.10 -17.37
C VAL A 72 3.17 2.28 -16.13
N ASN A 73 3.59 1.03 -16.10
CA ASN A 73 3.29 0.09 -15.01
C ASN A 73 4.55 -0.56 -14.40
N ASP A 74 5.72 -0.03 -14.77
CA ASP A 74 7.03 -0.54 -14.40
C ASP A 74 7.74 0.39 -13.41
N GLU A 75 8.56 -0.20 -12.54
CA GLU A 75 9.35 0.54 -11.53
C GLU A 75 10.22 1.63 -12.18
N ALA A 76 10.88 1.33 -13.31
CA ALA A 76 11.76 2.29 -13.99
C ALA A 76 11.00 3.53 -14.49
N GLY A 77 9.76 3.35 -14.92
CA GLY A 77 8.93 4.45 -15.38
C GLY A 77 8.38 5.28 -14.23
N LEU A 78 8.06 4.69 -13.08
CA LEU A 78 7.75 5.45 -11.86
C LEU A 78 8.96 6.25 -11.36
N ILE A 79 10.16 5.69 -11.40
CA ILE A 79 11.40 6.40 -11.06
C ILE A 79 11.63 7.58 -11.99
N THR A 80 11.32 7.43 -13.28
CA THR A 80 11.42 8.52 -14.26
C THR A 80 10.46 9.66 -13.92
N ILE A 81 9.20 9.34 -13.58
CA ILE A 81 8.21 10.35 -13.16
C ILE A 81 8.62 11.03 -11.85
N ALA A 82 9.13 10.27 -10.87
CA ALA A 82 9.66 10.84 -9.63
C ALA A 82 10.85 11.78 -9.89
N ALA A 83 11.71 11.44 -10.84
CA ALA A 83 12.82 12.30 -11.28
C ALA A 83 12.33 13.59 -11.95
N GLU A 84 11.21 13.57 -12.69
CA GLU A 84 10.56 14.79 -13.20
C GLU A 84 10.06 15.70 -12.06
N GLY A 85 9.66 15.11 -10.93
CA GLY A 85 9.34 15.82 -9.70
C GLY A 85 10.54 16.28 -8.86
N GLY A 86 11.78 16.03 -9.32
CA GLY A 86 13.01 16.42 -8.63
C GLY A 86 13.51 15.42 -7.58
N VAL A 87 12.95 14.21 -7.52
CA VAL A 87 13.39 13.16 -6.58
C VAL A 87 14.47 12.30 -7.24
N SER A 88 15.57 12.05 -6.52
CA SER A 88 16.64 11.16 -7.02
C SER A 88 16.11 9.75 -7.26
N ALA A 89 16.67 9.04 -8.24
CA ALA A 89 16.26 7.65 -8.52
C ALA A 89 16.40 6.71 -7.31
N ALA A 90 17.40 6.95 -6.46
CA ALA A 90 17.61 6.18 -5.22
C ALA A 90 16.50 6.45 -4.19
N ASP A 91 16.16 7.72 -3.96
CA ASP A 91 15.10 8.14 -3.04
C ASP A 91 13.73 7.66 -3.53
N ALA A 92 13.48 7.80 -4.83
CA ALA A 92 12.27 7.30 -5.49
C ALA A 92 12.15 5.79 -5.27
N LYS A 93 13.18 5.00 -5.57
CA LYS A 93 13.17 3.56 -5.37
C LYS A 93 12.92 3.18 -3.90
N ALA A 94 13.58 3.85 -2.96
CA ALA A 94 13.39 3.61 -1.54
C ALA A 94 11.95 3.93 -1.09
N ALA A 95 11.35 5.00 -1.61
CA ALA A 95 9.96 5.34 -1.35
C ALA A 95 9.00 4.30 -1.97
N LEU A 96 9.24 3.88 -3.22
CA LEU A 96 8.45 2.85 -3.89
C LEU A 96 8.43 1.54 -3.09
N ASP A 97 9.61 1.04 -2.67
CA ASP A 97 9.72 -0.20 -1.90
C ASP A 97 9.13 -0.05 -0.49
N GLY A 98 9.41 1.08 0.17
CA GLY A 98 8.91 1.37 1.51
C GLY A 98 7.39 1.50 1.57
N TRP A 99 6.76 2.19 0.61
CA TRP A 99 5.30 2.30 0.56
C TRP A 99 4.63 0.97 0.21
N VAL A 100 5.24 0.15 -0.66
CA VAL A 100 4.75 -1.22 -0.94
C VAL A 100 4.85 -2.11 0.30
N ALA A 101 5.95 -2.05 1.04
CA ALA A 101 6.11 -2.79 2.30
C ALA A 101 5.03 -2.37 3.32
N ARG A 102 4.80 -1.06 3.47
CA ARG A 102 3.77 -0.51 4.36
C ARG A 102 2.35 -0.89 3.94
N MET A 103 2.05 -0.94 2.65
CA MET A 103 0.76 -1.46 2.15
C MET A 103 0.56 -2.94 2.47
N GLY A 104 1.62 -3.74 2.47
CA GLY A 104 1.58 -5.15 2.91
C GLY A 104 1.40 -5.30 4.42
N GLN A 105 1.91 -4.35 5.20
CA GLN A 105 1.76 -4.32 6.66
C GLN A 105 0.42 -3.75 7.12
N SER A 106 -0.23 -2.91 6.30
CA SER A 106 -1.49 -2.24 6.67
C SER A 106 -2.40 -1.97 5.49
N MET A 107 -3.58 -2.60 5.55
CA MET A 107 -4.67 -2.39 4.58
C MET A 107 -5.17 -0.94 4.55
N ALA A 108 -5.02 -0.17 5.64
CA ALA A 108 -5.40 1.24 5.69
C ALA A 108 -4.54 2.12 4.78
N VAL A 109 -3.22 1.88 4.72
CA VAL A 109 -2.30 2.59 3.80
C VAL A 109 -2.73 2.35 2.36
N GLY A 110 -3.11 1.12 2.06
CA GLY A 110 -3.64 0.74 0.76
C GLY A 110 -4.97 1.36 0.36
N GLN A 111 -5.88 1.51 1.32
CA GLN A 111 -7.15 2.21 1.11
C GLN A 111 -6.92 3.71 0.90
N GLN A 112 -6.02 4.31 1.68
CA GLN A 112 -5.67 5.72 1.53
C GLN A 112 -5.00 6.00 0.18
N PHE A 113 -4.11 5.11 -0.27
CA PHE A 113 -3.51 5.19 -1.60
C PHE A 113 -4.58 5.17 -2.71
N ARG A 114 -5.55 4.24 -2.65
CA ARG A 114 -6.67 4.19 -3.60
C ARG A 114 -7.52 5.45 -3.59
N LYS A 115 -7.78 6.02 -2.41
CA LYS A 115 -8.52 7.28 -2.27
C LYS A 115 -7.79 8.44 -2.97
N PHE A 116 -6.46 8.51 -2.87
CA PHE A 116 -5.68 9.51 -3.61
C PHE A 116 -5.69 9.29 -5.13
N LEU A 117 -5.80 8.03 -5.58
CA LEU A 117 -5.99 7.72 -7.01
C LEU A 117 -7.39 8.08 -7.54
N GLY A 118 -8.35 8.37 -6.65
CA GLY A 118 -9.72 8.75 -7.01
C GLY A 118 -10.68 7.57 -7.18
N TYR A 119 -10.40 6.42 -6.54
CA TYR A 119 -11.29 5.26 -6.45
C TYR A 119 -12.25 5.35 -5.25
#